data_AF-A0A2Y9RJI0-F1
#
_entry.id   AF-A0A2Y9RJI0-F1
#
_cell.length_a   1.000
_cell.length_b   1.000
_cell.length_c   1.000
_cell.angle_alpha   90.00
_cell.angle_beta   90.00
_cell.angle_gamma   90.00
#
_symmetry.space_group_name_H-M   'P 1'
#
loop_
_entity.id
_entity.type
_entity.pdbx_description
1 polymer ?
#
loop_
_entity_poly.entity_id
_entity_poly.type
_entity_poly.pdbx_seq_one_letter_code
_entity_poly.pdbx_strand_id
1 'polypeptide(L)'
;MPLSSPLFSLLFYLTLLVLSAVHVVVCTSTESACYFCSVSWLAAGGAMLLMSALLCALVSALPKTVVGVKHVGKSPAPSSSRWSELDLLILLGTTGHVLSLGASSFIEEEHQTWYFLVSTLCLALCQEVYRNHFLSSDGDPRGGLHTEPGPEGATPVGAKGCALLEDDRTRAAASAFKRLGGTDQRMVLASPWAVLCCCRLLRALNQTGVQGAHRPDLGHWLTSSDHKAALSVLAALSLLAVFLLVQRRCSPMSKVALALGLLGVYCYRAAIGNVMSPWQRGNSDISKGIVEARFVYVFVLGILFTGTKDLLRSQVSAAGVPARTVGLWEIHSGLVLLAALLLRPHNLPVLVSSLLVQTLMAKCVWKPLNHGVAEVTVMHYWFGQAFFYFQGNSNNIATVDVSAGFVGLEHYVEVPAAFLTTFATYVGPILWASHLVNYLSSESSSHSALRRACFCYALICSIPVSVYIILVTSLRYHLFIWSVFSPKLLYEGMHLFITAALCIFFTAMDQTKLTKP
;
A
#
# COMPACT_ATOMS: atom_id res chain seq x y z
N MET A 1 0.05 -6.15 40.70
CA MET A 1 -1.32 -6.59 40.40
C MET A 1 -2.02 -5.47 39.63
N PRO A 2 -1.98 -5.41 38.28
CA PRO A 2 -2.48 -4.22 37.59
C PRO A 2 -3.93 -4.43 37.12
N LEU A 3 -4.73 -3.37 37.29
CA LEU A 3 -6.17 -3.18 37.02
C LEU A 3 -6.64 -3.39 35.56
N SER A 4 -5.98 -4.27 34.80
CA SER A 4 -6.31 -4.52 33.39
C SER A 4 -7.46 -5.52 33.20
N SER A 5 -7.65 -6.51 34.09
CA SER A 5 -8.68 -7.53 33.91
C SER A 5 -10.14 -7.02 33.95
N PRO A 6 -10.55 -6.04 34.79
CA PRO A 6 -11.95 -5.64 34.83
C PRO A 6 -12.38 -4.88 33.57
N LEU A 7 -11.48 -4.12 32.93
CA LEU A 7 -11.78 -3.38 31.70
C LEU A 7 -11.91 -4.29 30.48
N PHE A 8 -11.03 -5.28 30.32
CA PHE A 8 -11.13 -6.25 29.23
C PHE A 8 -12.33 -7.18 29.40
N SER A 9 -12.64 -7.55 30.65
CA SER A 9 -13.84 -8.29 30.99
C SER A 9 -15.11 -7.47 30.68
N LEU A 10 -15.13 -6.18 31.04
CA LEU A 10 -16.26 -5.29 30.75
C LEU A 10 -16.46 -5.09 29.25
N LEU A 11 -15.37 -4.88 28.48
CA LEU A 11 -15.42 -4.77 27.02
C LEU A 11 -15.95 -6.05 26.36
N PHE A 12 -15.50 -7.22 26.82
CA PHE A 12 -15.99 -8.51 26.36
C PHE A 12 -17.49 -8.66 26.61
N TYR A 13 -17.96 -8.35 27.82
CA TYR A 13 -19.37 -8.46 28.17
C TYR A 13 -20.24 -7.43 27.45
N LEU A 14 -19.80 -6.18 27.31
CA LEU A 14 -20.54 -5.14 26.59
C LEU A 14 -20.67 -5.46 25.10
N THR A 15 -19.60 -5.94 24.47
CA THR A 15 -19.63 -6.30 23.04
C THR A 15 -20.49 -7.54 22.79
N LEU A 16 -20.42 -8.54 23.67
CA LEU A 16 -21.33 -9.69 23.62
C LEU A 16 -22.80 -9.26 23.83
N LEU A 17 -23.06 -8.37 24.79
CA LEU A 17 -24.39 -7.85 25.09
C LEU A 17 -24.97 -7.10 23.88
N VAL A 18 -24.19 -6.21 23.27
CA VAL A 18 -24.61 -5.44 22.07
C VAL A 18 -24.87 -6.38 20.91
N LEU A 19 -23.98 -7.34 20.63
CA LEU A 19 -24.16 -8.33 19.56
C LEU A 19 -25.41 -9.18 19.80
N SER A 20 -25.66 -9.59 21.05
CA SER A 20 -26.86 -10.35 21.42
C SER A 20 -28.15 -9.53 21.29
N ALA A 21 -28.13 -8.25 21.66
CA ALA A 21 -29.27 -7.35 21.52
C ALA A 21 -29.58 -7.09 20.04
N VAL A 22 -28.56 -6.88 19.21
CA VAL A 22 -28.70 -6.76 17.76
C VAL A 22 -29.28 -8.05 17.17
N HIS A 23 -28.77 -9.23 17.56
CA HIS A 23 -29.29 -10.51 17.08
C HIS A 23 -30.76 -10.73 17.44
N VAL A 24 -31.15 -10.44 18.69
CA VAL A 24 -32.55 -10.54 19.16
C VAL A 24 -33.43 -9.60 18.34
N VAL A 25 -33.10 -8.31 18.26
CA VAL A 25 -33.89 -7.31 17.53
C VAL A 25 -34.06 -7.68 16.04
N VAL A 26 -32.99 -8.19 15.44
CA VAL A 26 -32.95 -8.56 14.02
C VAL A 26 -33.74 -9.85 13.74
N CYS A 27 -33.74 -10.82 14.66
CA CYS A 27 -34.45 -12.09 14.49
C CYS A 27 -35.88 -12.11 15.03
N THR A 28 -36.28 -11.15 15.87
CA THR A 28 -37.68 -10.96 16.30
C THR A 28 -38.47 -10.00 15.40
N SER A 29 -37.82 -9.37 14.43
CA SER A 29 -38.44 -8.54 13.41
C SER A 29 -39.28 -9.40 12.46
N THR A 30 -40.54 -9.00 12.27
CA THR A 30 -41.62 -9.78 11.63
C THR A 30 -41.46 -10.06 10.14
N GLU A 31 -40.37 -9.62 9.48
CA GLU A 31 -40.21 -9.74 8.02
C GLU A 31 -38.85 -10.25 7.53
N SER A 32 -38.21 -11.28 8.13
CA SER A 32 -37.06 -11.85 7.42
C SER A 32 -36.69 -13.31 7.62
N ALA A 33 -36.68 -14.02 6.49
CA ALA A 33 -35.78 -15.13 6.23
C ALA A 33 -34.33 -14.60 6.10
N CYS A 34 -33.69 -14.30 7.23
CA CYS A 34 -32.24 -14.08 7.27
C CYS A 34 -31.54 -15.40 7.59
N TYR A 35 -30.50 -15.77 6.81
CA TYR A 35 -29.73 -16.99 7.04
C TYR A 35 -29.18 -17.07 8.48
N PHE A 36 -28.77 -15.95 9.08
CA PHE A 36 -28.29 -15.90 10.46
C PHE A 36 -29.38 -16.23 11.51
N CYS A 37 -30.65 -15.95 11.21
CA CYS A 37 -31.79 -16.36 12.04
C CYS A 37 -32.25 -17.79 11.72
N SER A 38 -31.80 -18.38 10.61
CA SER A 38 -31.97 -19.81 10.30
C SER A 38 -30.89 -20.69 10.95
N VAL A 39 -29.80 -20.08 11.42
CA VAL A 39 -28.74 -20.75 12.16
C VAL A 39 -29.19 -20.96 13.62
N SER A 40 -28.83 -22.11 14.21
CA SER A 40 -29.15 -22.38 15.62
C SER A 40 -28.56 -21.31 16.54
N TRP A 41 -29.32 -20.94 17.59
CA TRP A 41 -28.90 -19.95 18.60
C TRP A 41 -27.53 -20.25 19.21
N LEU A 42 -27.13 -21.53 19.27
CA LEU A 42 -25.82 -21.96 19.74
C LEU A 42 -24.68 -21.56 18.79
N ALA A 43 -24.89 -21.69 17.47
CA ALA A 43 -23.89 -21.30 16.48
C ALA A 43 -23.80 -19.77 16.33
N ALA A 44 -24.93 -19.06 16.40
CA ALA A 44 -24.94 -17.60 16.47
C ALA A 44 -24.25 -17.09 17.75
N GLY A 45 -24.55 -17.70 18.90
CA GLY A 45 -23.87 -17.44 20.17
C GLY A 45 -22.37 -17.69 20.12
N GLY A 46 -21.96 -18.82 19.50
CA GLY A 46 -20.55 -19.16 19.29
C GLY A 46 -19.82 -18.13 18.43
N ALA A 47 -20.44 -17.67 17.34
CA ALA A 47 -19.87 -16.62 16.50
C ALA A 47 -19.74 -15.28 17.26
N MET A 48 -20.77 -14.89 18.03
CA MET A 48 -20.72 -13.65 18.83
C MET A 48 -19.63 -13.70 19.93
N LEU A 49 -19.47 -14.85 20.60
CA LEU A 49 -18.42 -15.08 21.58
C LEU A 49 -17.01 -15.06 20.96
N LEU A 50 -16.87 -15.64 19.76
CA LEU A 50 -15.61 -15.62 19.04
C LEU A 50 -15.23 -14.20 18.63
N MET A 51 -16.19 -13.42 18.14
CA MET A 51 -15.96 -12.03 17.74
C MET A 51 -15.62 -11.13 18.93
N SER A 52 -16.30 -11.28 20.08
CA SER A 52 -15.95 -10.54 21.29
C SER A 52 -14.60 -10.97 21.87
N ALA A 53 -14.26 -12.25 21.81
CA ALA A 53 -12.94 -12.76 22.24
C ALA A 53 -11.80 -12.25 21.33
N LEU A 54 -12.01 -12.24 20.02
CA LEU A 54 -11.04 -11.73 19.05
C LEU A 54 -10.82 -10.22 19.22
N LEU A 55 -11.89 -9.45 19.46
CA LEU A 55 -11.80 -8.03 19.73
C LEU A 55 -11.03 -7.74 21.03
N CYS A 56 -11.29 -8.49 22.10
CA CYS A 56 -10.53 -8.38 23.34
C CYS A 56 -9.06 -8.83 23.18
N ALA A 57 -8.79 -9.85 22.37
CA ALA A 57 -7.43 -10.27 22.03
C ALA A 57 -6.68 -9.18 21.23
N LEU A 58 -7.36 -8.51 20.28
CA LEU A 58 -6.82 -7.39 19.51
C LEU A 58 -6.48 -6.19 20.40
N VAL A 59 -7.42 -5.76 21.25
CA VAL A 59 -7.21 -4.61 22.15
C VAL A 59 -6.18 -4.93 23.24
N SER A 60 -6.01 -6.19 23.65
CA SER A 60 -4.96 -6.59 24.60
C SER A 60 -3.59 -6.83 23.95
N ALA A 61 -3.55 -7.07 22.63
CA ALA A 61 -2.32 -7.16 21.85
C ALA A 61 -1.79 -5.79 21.41
N LEU A 62 -2.65 -4.77 21.26
CA LEU A 62 -2.23 -3.39 20.94
C LEU A 62 -1.20 -2.83 21.96
N PRO A 63 -1.40 -2.92 23.29
CA PRO A 63 -0.42 -2.46 24.26
C PRO A 63 0.86 -3.29 24.25
N LYS A 64 0.78 -4.61 24.02
CA LYS A 64 1.94 -5.50 24.02
C LYS A 64 2.82 -5.34 22.78
N THR A 65 2.24 -4.95 21.65
CA THR A 65 2.98 -4.64 20.41
C THR A 65 3.60 -3.25 20.44
N VAL A 66 3.05 -2.32 21.22
CA VAL A 66 3.64 -0.98 21.47
C VAL A 66 4.69 -1.01 22.60
N VAL A 67 4.52 -1.86 23.62
CA VAL A 67 5.45 -1.97 24.76
C VAL A 67 6.57 -3.01 24.54
N GLY A 68 6.43 -3.91 23.55
CA GLY A 68 7.46 -4.89 23.15
C GLY A 68 8.77 -4.30 22.58
N VAL A 69 8.92 -2.98 22.60
CA VAL A 69 10.15 -2.24 22.24
C VAL A 69 11.12 -2.10 23.44
N LYS A 70 10.73 -2.45 24.67
CA LYS A 70 11.63 -2.43 25.83
C LYS A 70 11.63 -3.77 26.55
N HIS A 71 12.53 -4.69 26.17
CA HIS A 71 13.19 -5.59 27.12
C HIS A 71 14.46 -6.20 26.51
N VAL A 72 15.56 -5.46 26.58
CA VAL A 72 16.86 -6.00 26.99
C VAL A 72 17.42 -5.02 28.04
N GLY A 73 17.47 -5.47 29.30
CA GLY A 73 18.30 -4.89 30.36
C GLY A 73 17.80 -3.63 31.10
N LYS A 74 17.35 -3.85 32.35
CA LYS A 74 17.25 -2.93 33.52
C LYS A 74 16.08 -1.93 33.63
N SER A 75 15.22 -2.23 34.62
CA SER A 75 14.30 -1.42 35.47
C SER A 75 13.41 -0.31 34.86
N PRO A 76 12.08 -0.28 35.16
CA PRO A 76 11.16 0.65 34.53
C PRO A 76 10.98 1.96 35.33
N ALA A 77 11.14 3.09 34.65
CA ALA A 77 10.32 4.28 34.90
C ALA A 77 9.22 4.32 33.82
N PRO A 78 7.97 4.70 34.15
CA PRO A 78 6.88 4.71 33.19
C PRO A 78 7.04 5.91 32.25
N SER A 79 7.56 5.69 31.04
CA SER A 79 7.59 6.73 30.01
C SER A 79 6.22 6.84 29.36
N SER A 80 5.46 7.89 29.69
CA SER A 80 4.28 8.32 28.94
C SER A 80 4.69 8.70 27.51
N SER A 81 4.42 7.80 26.57
CA SER A 81 4.68 7.98 25.14
C SER A 81 3.69 9.00 24.58
N ARG A 82 4.12 10.25 24.38
CA ARG A 82 3.36 11.22 23.57
C ARG A 82 3.56 10.86 22.09
N TRP A 83 2.46 10.73 21.35
CA TRP A 83 2.43 10.29 19.95
C TRP A 83 3.05 11.36 19.05
N SER A 84 3.77 10.96 18.00
CA SER A 84 4.25 11.93 16.99
C SER A 84 3.08 12.47 16.17
N GLU A 85 3.24 13.66 15.59
CA GLU A 85 2.22 14.27 14.71
C GLU A 85 1.85 13.35 13.53
N LEU A 86 2.85 12.66 12.97
CA LEU A 86 2.65 11.69 11.89
C LEU A 86 1.89 10.45 12.36
N ASP A 87 2.20 9.92 13.55
CA ASP A 87 1.46 8.79 14.13
C ASP A 87 -0.01 9.15 14.37
N LEU A 88 -0.26 10.37 14.87
CA LEU A 88 -1.61 10.88 15.07
C LEU A 88 -2.35 11.02 13.75
N LEU A 89 -1.71 11.56 12.71
CA LEU A 89 -2.28 11.68 11.37
C LEU A 89 -2.63 10.31 10.77
N ILE A 90 -1.73 9.34 10.89
CA ILE A 90 -1.96 7.97 10.41
C ILE A 90 -3.12 7.32 11.17
N LEU A 91 -3.17 7.47 12.49
CA LEU A 91 -4.24 6.91 13.32
C LEU A 91 -5.59 7.56 13.03
N LEU A 92 -5.64 8.90 12.98
CA LEU A 92 -6.87 9.64 12.68
C LEU A 92 -7.33 9.38 11.26
N GLY A 93 -6.41 9.30 10.29
CA GLY A 93 -6.75 9.03 8.90
C GLY A 93 -7.30 7.61 8.70
N THR A 94 -6.68 6.59 9.30
CA THR A 94 -7.20 5.21 9.25
C THR A 94 -8.54 5.09 9.96
N THR A 95 -8.69 5.68 11.15
CA THR A 95 -9.97 5.69 11.87
C THR A 95 -11.05 6.45 11.10
N GLY A 96 -10.70 7.60 10.52
CA GLY A 96 -11.60 8.41 9.70
C GLY A 96 -12.08 7.66 8.45
N HIS A 97 -11.21 6.92 7.77
CA HIS A 97 -11.61 6.03 6.67
C HIS A 97 -12.62 4.98 7.15
N VAL A 98 -12.35 4.30 8.26
CA VAL A 98 -13.29 3.30 8.82
C VAL A 98 -14.65 3.91 9.15
N LEU A 99 -14.67 5.11 9.75
CA LEU A 99 -15.92 5.82 10.05
C LEU A 99 -16.67 6.24 8.78
N SER A 100 -15.94 6.62 7.72
CA SER A 100 -16.53 7.02 6.44
C SER A 100 -17.35 5.89 5.79
N LEU A 101 -16.99 4.62 6.04
CA LEU A 101 -17.72 3.45 5.56
C LEU A 101 -19.16 3.35 6.11
N GLY A 102 -19.54 4.17 7.10
CA GLY A 102 -20.90 4.23 7.62
C GLY A 102 -21.92 4.89 6.68
N ALA A 103 -21.49 5.62 5.65
CA ALA A 103 -22.41 6.27 4.70
C ALA A 103 -22.20 5.78 3.26
N SER A 104 -23.30 5.52 2.55
CA SER A 104 -23.24 5.07 1.16
C SER A 104 -22.56 6.07 0.22
N SER A 105 -22.74 7.38 0.44
CA SER A 105 -22.08 8.43 -0.35
C SER A 105 -20.56 8.42 -0.20
N PHE A 106 -20.05 8.19 1.02
CA PHE A 106 -18.62 8.07 1.28
C PHE A 106 -18.03 6.78 0.72
N ILE A 107 -18.81 5.69 0.66
CA ILE A 107 -18.39 4.45 -0.02
C ILE A 107 -18.34 4.68 -1.53
N GLU A 108 -19.33 5.33 -2.13
CA GLU A 108 -19.36 5.62 -3.56
C GLU A 108 -18.16 6.50 -3.98
N GLU A 109 -17.86 7.52 -3.18
CA GLU A 109 -16.80 8.49 -3.41
C GLU A 109 -15.52 8.21 -2.59
N GLU A 110 -15.26 6.94 -2.21
CA GLU A 110 -14.13 6.57 -1.35
C GLU A 110 -12.77 7.01 -1.90
N HIS A 111 -12.64 7.07 -3.22
CA HIS A 111 -11.47 7.59 -3.89
C HIS A 111 -11.10 9.03 -3.41
N GLN A 112 -12.08 9.88 -3.09
CA GLN A 112 -11.84 11.21 -2.53
C GLN A 112 -11.18 11.13 -1.16
N THR A 113 -11.61 10.17 -0.32
CA THR A 113 -11.01 9.91 1.00
C THR A 113 -9.54 9.55 0.84
N TRP A 114 -9.20 8.62 -0.06
CA TRP A 114 -7.81 8.24 -0.31
C TRP A 114 -6.96 9.37 -0.89
N TYR A 115 -7.51 10.16 -1.82
CA TYR A 115 -6.82 11.34 -2.36
C TYR A 115 -6.56 12.38 -1.29
N PHE A 116 -7.52 12.62 -0.40
CA PHE A 116 -7.36 13.52 0.74
C PHE A 116 -6.30 13.01 1.72
N LEU A 117 -6.34 11.73 2.10
CA LEU A 117 -5.37 11.12 3.01
C LEU A 117 -3.94 11.17 2.47
N VAL A 118 -3.72 10.80 1.20
CA VAL A 118 -2.39 10.85 0.59
C VAL A 118 -1.89 12.28 0.41
N SER A 119 -2.76 13.22 0.05
CA SER A 119 -2.37 14.64 -0.07
C SER A 119 -1.97 15.23 1.29
N THR A 120 -2.76 14.94 2.33
CA THR A 120 -2.49 15.40 3.70
C THR A 120 -1.21 14.75 4.24
N LEU A 121 -0.98 13.47 3.96
CA LEU A 121 0.27 12.78 4.28
C LEU A 121 1.47 13.47 3.61
N CYS A 122 1.39 13.80 2.31
CA CYS A 122 2.49 14.48 1.63
C CYS A 122 2.76 15.88 2.19
N LEU A 123 1.72 16.62 2.61
CA LEU A 123 1.88 17.91 3.27
C LEU A 123 2.54 17.79 4.66
N ALA A 124 2.13 16.78 5.44
CA ALA A 124 2.76 16.49 6.72
C ALA A 124 4.25 16.10 6.56
N LEU A 125 4.56 15.28 5.56
CA LEU A 125 5.95 14.92 5.22
C LEU A 125 6.74 16.15 4.74
N CYS A 126 6.14 17.05 3.95
CA CYS A 126 6.75 18.34 3.63
C CYS A 126 7.12 19.10 4.91
N GLN A 127 6.16 19.29 5.81
CA GLN A 127 6.36 20.00 7.07
C GLN A 127 7.47 19.37 7.92
N GLU A 128 7.51 18.04 8.01
CA GLU A 128 8.55 17.31 8.73
C GLU A 128 9.94 17.51 8.12
N VAL A 129 10.05 17.44 6.78
CA VAL A 129 11.29 17.70 6.05
C VAL A 129 11.76 19.14 6.24
N TYR A 130 10.86 20.13 6.14
CA TYR A 130 11.18 21.54 6.37
C TYR A 130 11.63 21.80 7.80
N ARG A 131 10.94 21.21 8.80
CA ARG A 131 11.29 21.35 10.21
C ARG A 131 12.71 20.83 10.48
N ASN A 132 13.05 19.67 9.91
CA ASN A 132 14.39 19.09 10.04
C ASN A 132 15.46 19.89 9.30
N HIS A 133 15.12 20.56 8.20
CA HIS A 133 16.03 21.48 7.48
C HIS A 133 16.33 22.76 8.27
N PHE A 134 15.30 23.46 8.75
CA PHE A 134 15.45 24.77 9.40
C PHE A 134 15.97 24.68 10.84
N LEU A 135 15.49 23.74 11.64
CA LEU A 135 16.01 23.55 13.02
C LEU A 135 17.48 23.13 13.05
N SER A 136 18.00 22.57 11.95
CA SER A 136 19.43 22.26 11.80
C SER A 136 20.29 23.49 11.50
N SER A 137 19.71 24.58 10.99
CA SER A 137 20.45 25.77 10.55
C SER A 137 20.72 26.76 11.69
N ASP A 138 19.84 26.82 12.70
CA ASP A 138 19.96 27.77 13.83
C ASP A 138 20.75 27.19 15.04
N GLY A 139 21.25 25.97 14.94
CA GLY A 139 21.84 25.20 16.05
C GLY A 139 23.37 25.25 16.20
N ASP A 140 24.07 26.28 15.72
CA ASP A 140 25.49 26.48 16.02
C ASP A 140 25.80 27.98 16.19
N PRO A 141 25.97 28.44 17.46
CA PRO A 141 27.21 29.11 17.79
C PRO A 141 27.88 28.39 18.96
N ARG A 142 28.96 27.68 18.66
CA ARG A 142 30.02 27.38 19.63
C ARG A 142 30.55 28.69 20.20
N GLY A 143 30.21 28.99 21.45
CA GLY A 143 30.86 30.01 22.26
C GLY A 143 30.90 29.52 23.69
N GLY A 144 32.05 28.95 24.09
CA GLY A 144 32.24 28.46 25.45
C GLY A 144 32.17 29.60 26.47
N LEU A 145 31.49 29.36 27.58
CA LEU A 145 31.81 30.03 28.84
C LEU A 145 31.58 29.06 29.99
N HIS A 146 32.69 28.71 30.64
CA HIS A 146 32.73 28.10 31.96
C HIS A 146 32.06 29.02 32.98
N THR A 147 31.10 28.51 33.76
CA THR A 147 30.89 28.97 35.15
C THR A 147 30.37 27.83 36.02
N GLU A 148 30.97 27.74 37.20
CA GLU A 148 30.91 26.78 38.32
C GLU A 148 29.51 26.42 38.89
N PRO A 149 29.40 25.31 39.68
CA PRO A 149 28.15 24.83 40.26
C PRO A 149 27.83 25.45 41.64
N GLY A 150 26.57 25.85 41.83
CA GLY A 150 25.99 26.29 43.12
C GLY A 150 24.47 26.05 43.17
N PRO A 151 23.86 25.99 44.36
CA PRO A 151 23.08 24.81 44.79
C PRO A 151 21.57 24.85 44.56
N GLU A 152 21.02 23.65 44.71
CA GLU A 152 19.64 23.15 44.57
C GLU A 152 18.49 24.14 44.82
N GLY A 153 17.62 24.25 43.81
CA GLY A 153 16.29 24.85 43.88
C GLY A 153 15.33 24.10 42.96
N ALA A 154 14.27 23.55 43.55
CA ALA A 154 13.30 22.65 42.92
C ALA A 154 12.61 23.24 41.67
N THR A 155 12.54 22.46 40.59
CA THR A 155 11.63 22.69 39.44
C THR A 155 11.16 21.37 38.82
N PRO A 156 9.97 21.34 38.18
CA PRO A 156 9.14 20.14 38.07
C PRO A 156 9.66 19.14 37.05
N VAL A 157 9.90 17.92 37.51
CA VAL A 157 10.33 16.77 36.72
C VAL A 157 9.09 16.14 36.06
N GLY A 158 8.79 16.54 34.83
CA GLY A 158 7.67 15.93 34.08
C GLY A 158 7.66 16.18 32.57
N ALA A 159 8.24 17.29 32.10
CA ALA A 159 8.19 17.68 30.68
C ALA A 159 9.49 17.46 29.89
N LYS A 160 10.63 17.21 30.55
CA LYS A 160 11.96 17.13 29.89
C LYS A 160 12.25 15.81 29.16
N GLY A 161 11.61 14.70 29.53
CA GLY A 161 11.92 13.38 28.97
C GLY A 161 11.35 13.11 27.57
N CYS A 162 10.20 13.69 27.24
CA CYS A 162 9.53 13.49 25.94
C CYS A 162 10.11 14.40 24.87
N ALA A 163 10.41 15.66 25.22
CA ALA A 163 11.19 16.56 24.38
C ALA A 163 12.51 15.91 24.00
N LEU A 164 13.20 15.23 24.94
CA LEU A 164 14.48 14.57 24.68
C LEU A 164 14.41 13.44 23.64
N LEU A 165 13.31 12.67 23.54
CA LEU A 165 13.16 11.56 22.58
C LEU A 165 12.76 12.04 21.18
N GLU A 166 11.86 13.02 21.09
CA GLU A 166 11.60 13.70 19.82
C GLU A 166 12.82 14.47 19.35
N ASP A 167 13.55 15.13 20.26
CA ASP A 167 14.82 15.82 20.03
C ASP A 167 15.90 14.84 19.61
N ASP A 168 15.99 13.63 20.16
CA ASP A 168 16.95 12.60 19.72
C ASP A 168 16.62 12.05 18.32
N ARG A 169 15.33 11.80 18.00
CA ARG A 169 14.89 11.37 16.66
C ARG A 169 15.06 12.47 15.61
N THR A 170 14.68 13.71 15.94
CA THR A 170 14.86 14.87 15.07
C THR A 170 16.35 15.23 14.92
N ARG A 171 17.18 15.09 15.96
CA ARG A 171 18.65 15.21 15.85
C ARG A 171 19.26 14.11 14.99
N ALA A 172 18.80 12.86 15.12
CA ALA A 172 19.26 11.76 14.28
C ALA A 172 18.91 12.01 12.80
N ALA A 173 17.66 12.37 12.51
CA ALA A 173 17.20 12.74 11.17
C ALA A 173 17.92 13.99 10.62
N ALA A 174 18.09 15.03 11.43
CA ALA A 174 18.87 16.22 11.11
C ALA A 174 20.33 15.88 10.78
N SER A 175 20.95 14.99 11.54
CA SER A 175 22.33 14.54 11.31
C SER A 175 22.48 13.68 10.05
N ALA A 176 21.45 12.89 9.70
CA ALA A 176 21.40 12.12 8.46
C ALA A 176 21.20 13.06 7.26
N PHE A 177 20.36 14.07 7.41
CA PHE A 177 20.12 15.11 6.41
C PHE A 177 21.34 16.00 6.17
N LYS A 178 22.09 16.38 7.22
CA LYS A 178 23.34 17.14 7.11
C LYS A 178 24.48 16.36 6.42
N ARG A 179 24.40 15.02 6.42
CA ARG A 179 25.35 14.15 5.70
C ARG A 179 25.04 14.05 4.20
N LEU A 180 23.90 14.56 3.74
CA LEU A 180 23.53 14.60 2.33
C LEU A 180 24.21 15.79 1.63
N GLY A 181 24.61 15.62 0.36
CA GLY A 181 25.12 16.73 -0.44
C GLY A 181 24.05 17.80 -0.69
N GLY A 182 24.45 19.05 -0.94
CA GLY A 182 23.49 20.16 -1.14
C GLY A 182 22.48 19.93 -2.28
N THR A 183 22.85 19.16 -3.30
CA THR A 183 21.93 18.74 -4.38
C THR A 183 20.90 17.73 -3.89
N ASP A 184 21.31 16.75 -3.10
CA ASP A 184 20.42 15.74 -2.54
C ASP A 184 19.45 16.36 -1.53
N GLN A 185 19.91 17.36 -0.76
CA GLN A 185 19.09 18.11 0.19
C GLN A 185 17.93 18.83 -0.51
N ARG A 186 18.20 19.48 -1.66
CA ARG A 186 17.17 20.10 -2.50
C ARG A 186 16.19 19.07 -3.08
N MET A 187 16.69 17.90 -3.47
CA MET A 187 15.84 16.81 -3.97
C MET A 187 14.92 16.28 -2.87
N VAL A 188 15.41 16.15 -1.63
CA VAL A 188 14.58 15.74 -0.49
C VAL A 188 13.46 16.75 -0.24
N LEU A 189 13.78 18.05 -0.24
CA LEU A 189 12.83 19.14 -0.03
C LEU A 189 11.77 19.22 -1.14
N ALA A 190 12.18 19.02 -2.39
CA ALA A 190 11.29 19.06 -3.54
C ALA A 190 10.43 17.78 -3.68
N SER A 191 10.82 16.67 -3.05
CA SER A 191 10.21 15.37 -3.31
C SER A 191 8.71 15.27 -2.96
N PRO A 192 8.20 15.73 -1.80
CA PRO A 192 6.78 15.55 -1.51
C PRO A 192 5.92 16.53 -2.32
N TRP A 193 6.45 17.70 -2.70
CA TRP A 193 5.82 18.59 -3.69
C TRP A 193 5.72 17.96 -5.08
N ALA A 194 6.79 17.28 -5.53
CA ALA A 194 6.77 16.54 -6.78
C ALA A 194 5.73 15.41 -6.75
N VAL A 195 5.59 14.70 -5.62
CA VAL A 195 4.56 13.69 -5.44
C VAL A 195 3.15 14.28 -5.44
N LEU A 196 2.92 15.42 -4.78
CA LEU A 196 1.62 16.12 -4.83
C LEU A 196 1.25 16.56 -6.26
N CYS A 197 2.21 17.12 -7.00
CA CYS A 197 2.02 17.48 -8.40
C CYS A 197 1.67 16.25 -9.25
N CYS A 198 2.39 15.14 -9.04
CA CYS A 198 2.14 13.87 -9.68
C CYS A 198 0.72 13.35 -9.38
N CYS A 199 0.30 13.30 -8.11
CA CYS A 199 -1.04 12.90 -7.71
C CYS A 199 -2.13 13.77 -8.34
N ARG A 200 -1.91 15.09 -8.45
CA ARG A 200 -2.84 16.02 -9.11
C ARG A 200 -2.97 15.73 -10.61
N LEU A 201 -1.86 15.45 -11.29
CA LEU A 201 -1.86 15.06 -12.70
C LEU A 201 -2.58 13.73 -12.92
N LEU A 202 -2.33 12.74 -12.06
CA LEU A 202 -2.98 11.43 -12.14
C LEU A 202 -4.50 11.51 -11.96
N ARG A 203 -4.98 12.38 -11.07
CA ARG A 203 -6.42 12.64 -10.90
C ARG A 203 -7.06 13.28 -12.14
N ALA A 204 -6.30 14.08 -12.90
CA ALA A 204 -6.78 14.64 -14.17
C ALA A 204 -6.72 13.62 -15.31
N LEU A 205 -5.86 12.60 -15.19
CA LEU A 205 -5.70 11.54 -16.18
C LEU A 205 -6.94 10.65 -16.24
N ASN A 206 -7.36 10.13 -15.09
CA ASN A 206 -8.55 9.29 -14.96
C ASN A 206 -9.50 9.90 -13.94
N GLN A 207 -10.70 10.29 -14.38
CA GLN A 207 -11.74 10.70 -13.44
C GLN A 207 -12.38 9.47 -12.80
N THR A 208 -12.38 9.42 -11.48
CA THR A 208 -12.98 8.33 -10.69
C THR A 208 -14.32 8.74 -10.10
N GLY A 209 -15.19 7.76 -9.87
CA GLY A 209 -16.51 7.98 -9.26
C GLY A 209 -17.62 8.22 -10.28
N VAL A 210 -18.86 8.02 -9.84
CA VAL A 210 -20.04 8.13 -10.70
C VAL A 210 -20.32 9.60 -11.04
N GLN A 211 -20.06 10.52 -10.11
CA GLN A 211 -20.28 11.95 -10.30
C GLN A 211 -19.35 12.56 -11.35
N GLY A 212 -18.14 12.02 -11.51
CA GLY A 212 -17.16 12.47 -12.50
C GLY A 212 -17.31 11.83 -13.88
N ALA A 213 -18.02 10.70 -13.99
CA ALA A 213 -18.02 9.84 -15.18
C ALA A 213 -18.55 10.51 -16.47
N HIS A 214 -19.38 11.55 -16.36
CA HIS A 214 -19.92 12.27 -17.52
C HIS A 214 -18.98 13.35 -18.07
N ARG A 215 -17.91 13.70 -17.35
CA ARG A 215 -16.98 14.75 -17.75
C ARG A 215 -15.84 14.15 -18.57
N PRO A 216 -15.38 14.84 -19.63
CA PRO A 216 -14.22 14.37 -20.37
C PRO A 216 -12.99 14.39 -19.46
N ASP A 217 -12.27 13.26 -19.41
CA ASP A 217 -10.95 13.16 -18.79
C ASP A 217 -9.86 13.00 -19.87
N LEU A 218 -8.60 13.14 -19.46
CA LEU A 218 -7.49 13.03 -20.41
C LEU A 218 -7.39 11.60 -20.97
N GLY A 219 -7.80 10.58 -20.21
CA GLY A 219 -7.88 9.19 -20.65
C GLY A 219 -8.83 9.00 -21.84
N HIS A 220 -10.04 9.53 -21.76
CA HIS A 220 -11.02 9.54 -22.84
C HIS A 220 -10.51 10.31 -24.06
N TRP A 221 -9.89 11.47 -23.84
CA TRP A 221 -9.27 12.25 -24.91
C TRP A 221 -8.13 11.48 -25.60
N LEU A 222 -7.26 10.82 -24.84
CA LEU A 222 -6.14 10.01 -25.36
C LEU A 222 -6.61 8.76 -26.12
N THR A 223 -7.77 8.23 -25.76
CA THR A 223 -8.33 7.02 -26.38
C THR A 223 -9.14 7.32 -27.64
N SER A 224 -9.38 8.60 -27.97
CA SER A 224 -10.06 8.98 -29.20
C SER A 224 -9.23 8.64 -30.45
N SER A 225 -9.91 8.34 -31.56
CA SER A 225 -9.26 8.01 -32.85
C SER A 225 -8.34 9.13 -33.34
N ASP A 226 -8.70 10.37 -33.05
CA ASP A 226 -8.04 11.57 -33.57
C ASP A 226 -6.67 11.81 -32.91
N HIS A 227 -6.45 11.23 -31.72
CA HIS A 227 -5.24 11.43 -30.92
C HIS A 227 -4.38 10.16 -30.79
N LYS A 228 -4.56 9.19 -31.69
CA LYS A 228 -3.76 7.95 -31.75
C LYS A 228 -2.25 8.20 -31.79
N ALA A 229 -1.82 9.27 -32.48
CA ALA A 229 -0.41 9.65 -32.52
C ALA A 229 0.11 10.10 -31.14
N ALA A 230 -0.66 10.92 -30.41
CA ALA A 230 -0.30 11.34 -29.05
C ALA A 230 -0.25 10.15 -28.10
N LEU A 231 -1.23 9.24 -28.17
CA LEU A 231 -1.23 8.01 -27.38
C LEU A 231 -0.01 7.12 -27.68
N SER A 232 0.40 7.03 -28.94
CA SER A 232 1.57 6.24 -29.35
C SER A 232 2.89 6.77 -28.77
N VAL A 233 3.06 8.09 -28.79
CA VAL A 233 4.25 8.76 -28.23
C VAL A 233 4.24 8.61 -26.71
N LEU A 234 3.09 8.83 -26.06
CA LEU A 234 2.95 8.68 -24.63
C LEU A 234 3.20 7.24 -24.16
N ALA A 235 2.71 6.24 -24.89
CA ALA A 235 2.97 4.83 -24.62
C ALA A 235 4.48 4.50 -24.78
N ALA A 236 5.14 4.99 -25.84
CA ALA A 236 6.57 4.77 -26.03
C ALA A 236 7.41 5.43 -24.92
N LEU A 237 7.12 6.69 -24.59
CA LEU A 237 7.82 7.42 -23.53
C LEU A 237 7.59 6.80 -22.15
N SER A 238 6.38 6.32 -21.87
CA SER A 238 6.07 5.66 -20.60
C SER A 238 6.79 4.32 -20.47
N LEU A 239 6.80 3.47 -21.51
CA LEU A 239 7.56 2.21 -21.49
C LEU A 239 9.07 2.44 -21.35
N LEU A 240 9.62 3.47 -22.01
CA LEU A 240 11.01 3.88 -21.81
C LEU A 240 11.27 4.34 -20.37
N ALA A 241 10.37 5.14 -19.79
CA ALA A 241 10.49 5.57 -18.41
C ALA A 241 10.41 4.40 -17.42
N VAL A 242 9.53 3.41 -17.64
CA VAL A 242 9.49 2.16 -16.87
C VAL A 242 10.84 1.45 -16.92
N PHE A 243 11.42 1.28 -18.12
CA PHE A 243 12.74 0.68 -18.27
C PHE A 243 13.80 1.43 -17.46
N LEU A 244 13.87 2.76 -17.59
CA LEU A 244 14.87 3.59 -16.91
C LEU A 244 14.78 3.53 -15.38
N LEU A 245 13.56 3.45 -14.83
CA LEU A 245 13.32 3.36 -13.39
C LEU A 245 13.68 1.98 -12.83
N VAL A 246 13.30 0.91 -13.54
CA VAL A 246 13.41 -0.47 -13.04
C VAL A 246 14.81 -1.07 -13.24
N GLN A 247 15.48 -0.77 -14.36
CA GLN A 247 16.73 -1.44 -14.76
C GLN A 247 17.89 -1.30 -13.76
N ARG A 248 17.87 -0.29 -12.88
CA ARG A 248 19.02 0.09 -12.05
C ARG A 248 19.41 -0.98 -11.02
N ARG A 249 18.49 -1.86 -10.65
CA ARG A 249 18.69 -2.90 -9.62
C ARG A 249 18.56 -4.32 -10.18
N CYS A 250 18.26 -4.46 -11.47
CA CYS A 250 18.17 -5.76 -12.13
C CYS A 250 19.55 -6.34 -12.46
N SER A 251 19.61 -7.67 -12.50
CA SER A 251 20.69 -8.44 -13.10
C SER A 251 20.83 -8.14 -14.60
N PRO A 252 22.01 -8.32 -15.22
CA PRO A 252 22.21 -8.00 -16.64
C PRO A 252 21.28 -8.79 -17.55
N MET A 253 21.02 -10.06 -17.24
CA MET A 253 20.08 -10.91 -17.99
C MET A 253 18.66 -10.35 -17.91
N SER A 254 18.20 -9.99 -16.70
CA SER A 254 16.88 -9.42 -16.51
C SER A 254 16.71 -8.03 -17.12
N LYS A 255 17.78 -7.23 -17.23
CA LYS A 255 17.74 -5.95 -17.97
C LYS A 255 17.40 -6.18 -19.44
N VAL A 256 18.06 -7.16 -20.07
CA VAL A 256 17.79 -7.52 -21.47
C VAL A 256 16.37 -8.08 -21.61
N ALA A 257 15.97 -8.98 -20.72
CA ALA A 257 14.62 -9.54 -20.71
C ALA A 257 13.54 -8.45 -20.53
N LEU A 258 13.76 -7.49 -19.64
CA LEU A 258 12.86 -6.37 -19.40
C LEU A 258 12.78 -5.45 -20.64
N ALA A 259 13.91 -5.14 -21.27
CA ALA A 259 13.92 -4.33 -22.49
C ALA A 259 13.14 -5.00 -23.63
N LEU A 260 13.40 -6.29 -23.87
CA LEU A 260 12.70 -7.08 -24.89
C LEU A 260 11.21 -7.25 -24.56
N GLY A 261 10.88 -7.47 -23.28
CA GLY A 261 9.51 -7.56 -22.80
C GLY A 261 8.74 -6.26 -23.02
N LEU A 262 9.30 -5.10 -22.65
CA LEU A 262 8.67 -3.80 -22.86
C LEU A 262 8.52 -3.44 -24.34
N LEU A 263 9.51 -3.81 -25.17
CA LEU A 263 9.37 -3.71 -26.62
C LEU A 263 8.21 -4.60 -27.12
N GLY A 264 8.11 -5.82 -26.62
CA GLY A 264 7.00 -6.73 -26.91
C GLY A 264 5.64 -6.16 -26.49
N VAL A 265 5.55 -5.45 -25.36
CA VAL A 265 4.33 -4.73 -24.94
C VAL A 265 3.93 -3.69 -25.96
N TYR A 266 4.89 -2.90 -26.46
CA TYR A 266 4.60 -1.90 -27.51
C TYR A 266 4.15 -2.57 -28.82
N CYS A 267 4.82 -3.65 -29.24
CA CYS A 267 4.44 -4.44 -30.41
C CYS A 267 3.03 -5.03 -30.28
N TYR A 268 2.68 -5.57 -29.11
CA TYR A 268 1.34 -6.06 -28.80
C TYR A 268 0.28 -4.97 -28.96
N ARG A 269 0.53 -3.76 -28.43
CA ARG A 269 -0.40 -2.62 -28.57
C ARG A 269 -0.51 -2.11 -30.01
N ALA A 270 0.57 -2.22 -30.80
CA ALA A 270 0.55 -1.93 -32.22
C ALA A 270 -0.24 -2.99 -33.01
N ALA A 271 -0.10 -4.28 -32.68
CA ALA A 271 -0.79 -5.39 -33.33
C ALA A 271 -2.32 -5.33 -33.16
N ILE A 272 -2.80 -4.99 -31.97
CA ILE A 272 -4.23 -4.76 -31.70
C ILE A 272 -4.75 -3.47 -32.35
N GLY A 273 -3.85 -2.58 -32.79
CA GLY A 273 -4.20 -1.32 -33.44
C GLY A 273 -4.49 -0.16 -32.48
N ASN A 274 -4.19 -0.29 -31.18
CA ASN A 274 -4.31 0.82 -30.23
C ASN A 274 -3.26 1.91 -30.45
N VAL A 275 -2.06 1.50 -30.89
CA VAL A 275 -0.89 2.35 -31.07
C VAL A 275 -0.42 2.27 -32.52
N MET A 276 0.24 3.32 -33.03
CA MET A 276 0.80 3.31 -34.38
C MET A 276 2.05 2.41 -34.43
N SER A 277 2.15 1.55 -35.44
CA SER A 277 3.37 0.77 -35.67
C SER A 277 4.46 1.68 -36.30
N PRO A 278 5.69 1.69 -35.78
CA PRO A 278 6.80 2.44 -36.38
C PRO A 278 7.21 1.87 -37.74
N TRP A 279 6.91 0.59 -37.95
CA TRP A 279 7.48 -0.24 -39.01
C TRP A 279 6.51 -0.51 -40.17
N GLN A 280 5.24 -0.12 -40.07
CA GLN A 280 4.20 -0.50 -41.02
C GLN A 280 3.45 0.74 -41.52
N ARG A 281 3.69 1.07 -42.80
CA ARG A 281 3.14 2.26 -43.47
C ARG A 281 1.86 2.00 -44.27
N GLY A 282 1.19 0.86 -44.06
CA GLY A 282 -0.07 0.57 -44.74
C GLY A 282 -0.64 -0.83 -44.44
N ASN A 283 -1.91 -0.83 -44.02
CA ASN A 283 -2.92 -1.88 -44.19
C ASN A 283 -2.52 -3.35 -44.00
N SER A 284 -1.93 -3.70 -42.85
CA SER A 284 -1.92 -5.08 -42.36
C SER A 284 -3.15 -5.31 -41.47
N ASP A 285 -3.87 -6.43 -41.70
CA ASP A 285 -5.06 -6.81 -40.93
C ASP A 285 -4.78 -6.76 -39.42
N ILE A 286 -5.72 -6.17 -38.66
CA ILE A 286 -5.66 -6.10 -37.20
C ILE A 286 -5.58 -7.52 -36.65
N SER A 287 -4.41 -7.89 -36.12
CA SER A 287 -4.21 -9.18 -35.47
C SER A 287 -4.81 -9.15 -34.07
N LYS A 288 -5.23 -10.31 -33.57
CA LYS A 288 -5.68 -10.46 -32.17
C LYS A 288 -4.56 -10.23 -31.14
N GLY A 289 -3.30 -10.05 -31.58
CA GLY A 289 -2.15 -9.75 -30.71
C GLY A 289 -1.71 -10.90 -29.80
N ILE A 290 -2.17 -12.13 -30.09
CA ILE A 290 -2.01 -13.28 -29.19
C ILE A 290 -0.55 -13.73 -29.10
N VAL A 291 0.16 -13.78 -30.24
CA VAL A 291 1.55 -14.22 -30.30
C VAL A 291 2.45 -13.22 -29.59
N GLU A 292 2.20 -11.92 -29.79
CA GLU A 292 2.93 -10.82 -29.17
C GLU A 292 2.73 -10.82 -27.65
N ALA A 293 1.50 -11.03 -27.16
CA ALA A 293 1.24 -11.16 -25.73
C ALA A 293 1.95 -12.40 -25.12
N ARG A 294 1.89 -13.55 -25.79
CA ARG A 294 2.61 -14.77 -25.37
C ARG A 294 4.12 -14.57 -25.33
N PHE A 295 4.68 -13.85 -26.29
CA PHE A 295 6.08 -13.47 -26.29
C PHE A 295 6.46 -12.65 -25.05
N VAL A 296 5.63 -11.68 -24.64
CA VAL A 296 5.85 -10.93 -23.39
C VAL A 296 5.77 -11.83 -22.16
N TYR A 297 4.81 -12.76 -22.09
CA TYR A 297 4.69 -13.69 -20.97
C TYR A 297 5.95 -14.55 -20.76
N VAL A 298 6.66 -14.93 -21.82
CA VAL A 298 7.94 -15.65 -21.70
C VAL A 298 8.96 -14.84 -20.90
N PHE A 299 9.07 -13.53 -21.15
CA PHE A 299 9.98 -12.67 -20.39
C PHE A 299 9.49 -12.42 -18.96
N VAL A 300 8.17 -12.25 -18.75
CA VAL A 300 7.60 -12.14 -17.40
C VAL A 300 7.96 -13.37 -16.57
N LEU A 301 7.69 -14.58 -17.08
CA LEU A 301 8.00 -15.82 -16.40
C LEU A 301 9.52 -16.01 -16.21
N GLY A 302 10.33 -15.64 -17.21
CA GLY A 302 11.79 -15.68 -17.13
C GLY A 302 12.34 -14.81 -15.99
N ILE A 303 11.88 -13.55 -15.89
CA ILE A 303 12.29 -12.62 -14.83
C ILE A 303 11.84 -13.14 -13.46
N LEU A 304 10.58 -13.58 -13.33
CA LEU A 304 10.06 -14.14 -12.09
C LEU A 304 10.87 -15.38 -11.65
N PHE A 305 11.19 -16.28 -12.59
CA PHE A 305 12.02 -17.45 -12.33
C PHE A 305 13.42 -17.07 -11.86
N THR A 306 14.07 -16.08 -12.50
CA THR A 306 15.38 -15.61 -12.04
C THR A 306 15.34 -15.04 -10.62
N GLY A 307 14.29 -14.28 -10.29
CA GLY A 307 14.09 -13.73 -8.94
C GLY A 307 13.84 -14.79 -7.88
N THR A 308 12.95 -15.76 -8.16
CA THR A 308 12.70 -16.89 -7.25
C THR A 308 13.94 -17.76 -7.09
N LYS A 309 14.70 -18.02 -8.16
CA LYS A 309 15.97 -18.75 -8.08
C LYS A 309 16.96 -18.06 -7.15
N ASP A 310 17.15 -16.75 -7.28
CA ASP A 310 18.09 -15.99 -6.45
C ASP A 310 17.64 -15.91 -5.00
N LEU A 311 16.32 -15.85 -4.77
CA LEU A 311 15.72 -15.93 -3.46
C LEU A 311 15.94 -17.30 -2.81
N LEU A 312 15.71 -18.41 -3.52
CA LEU A 312 15.99 -19.76 -3.04
C LEU A 312 17.50 -19.96 -2.77
N ARG A 313 18.36 -19.46 -3.65
CA ARG A 313 19.82 -19.51 -3.45
C ARG A 313 20.24 -18.73 -2.20
N SER A 314 19.60 -17.60 -1.93
CA SER A 314 19.86 -16.80 -0.74
C SER A 314 19.49 -17.52 0.57
N GLN A 315 18.60 -18.52 0.51
CA GLN A 315 18.22 -19.33 1.67
C GLN A 315 19.29 -20.38 2.01
N VAL A 316 20.00 -20.91 1.00
CA VAL A 316 20.99 -21.99 1.18
C VAL A 316 22.40 -21.44 1.47
N SER A 317 22.74 -20.25 0.94
CA SER A 317 24.11 -19.73 1.02
C SER A 317 24.33 -18.71 2.14
N ALA A 318 25.44 -18.82 2.87
CA ALA A 318 25.83 -17.90 3.94
C ALA A 318 26.07 -16.45 3.47
N ALA A 319 26.28 -16.23 2.17
CA ALA A 319 26.43 -14.91 1.53
C ALA A 319 25.08 -14.30 1.06
N GLY A 320 23.96 -14.64 1.71
CA GLY A 320 22.59 -14.50 1.17
C GLY A 320 21.94 -13.11 1.13
N VAL A 321 22.46 -12.09 1.82
CA VAL A 321 21.79 -10.76 1.88
C VAL A 321 21.70 -10.04 0.52
N PRO A 322 22.77 -9.88 -0.27
CA PRO A 322 22.68 -9.23 -1.58
C PRO A 322 21.88 -10.05 -2.60
N ALA A 323 21.95 -11.39 -2.54
CA ALA A 323 21.18 -12.26 -3.43
C ALA A 323 19.66 -12.13 -3.19
N ARG A 324 19.26 -12.00 -1.92
CA ARG A 324 17.85 -11.81 -1.54
C ARG A 324 17.28 -10.49 -2.06
N THR A 325 17.99 -9.38 -1.88
CA THR A 325 17.50 -8.05 -2.31
C THR A 325 17.43 -7.93 -3.81
N VAL A 326 18.38 -8.52 -4.55
CA VAL A 326 18.31 -8.64 -6.01
C VAL A 326 17.12 -9.52 -6.41
N GLY A 327 16.98 -10.71 -5.83
CA GLY A 327 15.87 -11.62 -6.18
C GLY A 327 14.48 -11.02 -5.94
N LEU A 328 14.27 -10.29 -4.84
CA LEU A 328 13.02 -9.58 -4.57
C LEU A 328 12.77 -8.42 -5.56
N TRP A 329 13.82 -7.74 -6.02
CA TRP A 329 13.70 -6.70 -7.04
C TRP A 329 13.37 -7.30 -8.40
N GLU A 330 13.92 -8.46 -8.74
CA GLU A 330 13.57 -9.20 -9.96
C GLU A 330 12.09 -9.60 -9.96
N ILE A 331 11.58 -10.12 -8.84
CA ILE A 331 10.15 -10.44 -8.69
C ILE A 331 9.31 -9.17 -8.93
N HIS A 332 9.65 -8.06 -8.27
CA HIS A 332 8.96 -6.78 -8.48
C HIS A 332 9.03 -6.32 -9.95
N SER A 333 10.17 -6.46 -10.60
CA SER A 333 10.36 -6.11 -12.02
C SER A 333 9.49 -6.96 -12.95
N GLY A 334 9.34 -8.26 -12.66
CA GLY A 334 8.42 -9.16 -13.38
C GLY A 334 6.96 -8.76 -13.21
N LEU A 335 6.54 -8.37 -12.00
CA LEU A 335 5.19 -7.84 -11.74
C LEU A 335 4.94 -6.52 -12.47
N VAL A 336 5.94 -5.64 -12.56
CA VAL A 336 5.85 -4.38 -13.31
C VAL A 336 5.70 -4.64 -14.81
N LEU A 337 6.45 -5.60 -15.37
CA LEU A 337 6.31 -5.99 -16.78
C LEU A 337 4.92 -6.58 -17.07
N LEU A 338 4.40 -7.42 -16.17
CA LEU A 338 3.03 -7.94 -16.27
C LEU A 338 2.00 -6.81 -16.20
N ALA A 339 2.18 -5.84 -15.30
CA ALA A 339 1.31 -4.66 -15.20
C ALA A 339 1.33 -3.83 -16.50
N ALA A 340 2.50 -3.61 -17.09
CA ALA A 340 2.63 -2.88 -18.36
C ALA A 340 1.91 -3.59 -19.53
N LEU A 341 1.90 -4.93 -19.53
CA LEU A 341 1.17 -5.72 -20.54
C LEU A 341 -0.36 -5.61 -20.37
N LEU A 342 -0.86 -5.66 -19.13
CA LEU A 342 -2.30 -5.71 -18.86
C LEU A 342 -2.97 -4.33 -18.87
N LEU A 343 -2.33 -3.31 -18.28
CA LEU A 343 -2.89 -1.96 -18.20
C LEU A 343 -3.10 -1.33 -19.58
N ARG A 344 -4.26 -0.71 -19.80
CA ARG A 344 -4.56 0.00 -21.04
C ARG A 344 -3.50 1.07 -21.37
N PRO A 345 -3.26 1.40 -22.65
CA PRO A 345 -2.20 2.33 -23.05
C PRO A 345 -2.27 3.71 -22.36
N HIS A 346 -3.46 4.24 -22.12
CA HIS A 346 -3.64 5.52 -21.41
C HIS A 346 -3.27 5.44 -19.91
N ASN A 347 -3.22 4.24 -19.34
CA ASN A 347 -2.86 3.97 -17.94
C ASN A 347 -1.37 3.67 -17.72
N LEU A 348 -0.57 3.54 -18.79
CA LEU A 348 0.89 3.39 -18.66
C LEU A 348 1.57 4.56 -17.92
N PRO A 349 1.15 5.83 -18.09
CA PRO A 349 1.65 6.93 -17.26
C PRO A 349 1.35 6.75 -15.77
N VAL A 350 0.23 6.13 -15.39
CA VAL A 350 -0.10 5.84 -13.99
C VAL A 350 0.92 4.86 -13.40
N LEU A 351 1.32 3.84 -14.15
CA LEU A 351 2.37 2.90 -13.77
C LEU A 351 3.72 3.60 -13.59
N VAL A 352 4.13 4.45 -14.53
CA VAL A 352 5.38 5.24 -14.44
C VAL A 352 5.38 6.12 -13.20
N SER A 353 4.28 6.84 -12.97
CA SER A 353 4.11 7.69 -11.81
C SER A 353 4.16 6.92 -10.50
N SER A 354 3.56 5.71 -10.44
CA SER A 354 3.66 4.83 -9.27
C SER A 354 5.10 4.48 -8.94
N LEU A 355 5.87 4.03 -9.95
CA LEU A 355 7.29 3.70 -9.78
C LEU A 355 8.13 4.93 -9.42
N LEU A 356 7.84 6.09 -10.01
CA LEU A 356 8.51 7.34 -9.69
C LEU A 356 8.27 7.72 -8.22
N VAL A 357 7.01 7.72 -7.77
CA VAL A 357 6.65 8.03 -6.37
C VAL A 357 7.29 7.03 -5.41
N GLN A 358 7.30 5.73 -5.72
CA GLN A 358 8.00 4.71 -4.92
C GLN A 358 9.49 5.04 -4.77
N THR A 359 10.18 5.36 -5.88
CA THR A 359 11.61 5.69 -5.83
C THR A 359 11.90 7.01 -5.11
N LEU A 360 11.05 8.03 -5.28
CA LEU A 360 11.16 9.31 -4.60
C LEU A 360 10.96 9.15 -3.10
N MET A 361 9.86 8.51 -2.68
CA MET A 361 9.57 8.30 -1.25
C MET A 361 10.63 7.43 -0.57
N ALA A 362 11.09 6.36 -1.22
CA ALA A 362 12.12 5.49 -0.66
C ALA A 362 13.46 6.21 -0.45
N LYS A 363 13.92 6.98 -1.44
CA LYS A 363 15.24 7.64 -1.38
C LYS A 363 15.23 8.95 -0.62
N CYS A 364 14.19 9.75 -0.80
CA CYS A 364 14.15 11.12 -0.33
C CYS A 364 13.45 11.28 1.01
N VAL A 365 12.53 10.38 1.38
CA VAL A 365 11.72 10.53 2.60
C VAL A 365 12.04 9.42 3.61
N TRP A 366 11.79 8.17 3.26
CA TRP A 366 11.88 7.08 4.24
C TRP A 366 13.31 6.78 4.73
N LYS A 367 14.29 6.81 3.82
CA LYS A 367 15.71 6.62 4.20
C LYS A 367 16.26 7.77 5.04
N PRO A 368 16.12 9.06 4.66
CA PRO A 368 16.73 10.16 5.41
C PRO A 368 16.06 10.43 6.77
N LEU A 369 14.74 10.23 6.86
CA LEU A 369 13.97 10.51 8.09
C LEU A 369 13.94 9.34 9.08
N ASN A 370 14.42 8.15 8.68
CA ASN A 370 14.45 6.94 9.51
C ASN A 370 13.09 6.60 10.16
N HIS A 371 12.06 6.58 9.31
CA HIS A 371 10.68 6.27 9.73
C HIS A 371 10.55 4.87 10.31
N GLY A 372 9.61 4.72 11.26
CA GLY A 372 9.32 3.44 11.89
C GLY A 372 8.75 2.42 10.89
N VAL A 373 8.93 1.12 11.16
CA VAL A 373 8.41 0.05 10.28
C VAL A 373 6.89 0.15 10.10
N ALA A 374 6.15 0.50 11.16
CA ALA A 374 4.69 0.67 11.11
C ALA A 374 4.30 1.88 10.25
N GLU A 375 4.92 3.04 10.48
CA GLU A 375 4.72 4.27 9.68
C GLU A 375 4.93 3.98 8.18
N VAL A 376 6.07 3.37 7.84
CA VAL A 376 6.40 2.99 6.45
C VAL A 376 5.37 2.02 5.87
N THR A 377 4.93 1.03 6.64
CA THR A 377 3.92 0.05 6.20
C THR A 377 2.59 0.72 5.89
N VAL A 378 2.13 1.63 6.75
CA VAL A 378 0.86 2.34 6.56
C VAL A 378 0.93 3.26 5.35
N MET A 379 2.03 4.01 5.20
CA MET A 379 2.25 4.87 4.04
C MET A 379 2.21 4.07 2.72
N HIS A 380 2.88 2.91 2.67
CA HIS A 380 2.82 2.03 1.49
C HIS A 380 1.40 1.54 1.21
N TYR A 381 0.62 1.19 2.24
CA TYR A 381 -0.78 0.79 2.09
C TYR A 381 -1.64 1.94 1.53
N TRP A 382 -1.54 3.15 2.10
CA TRP A 382 -2.30 4.32 1.65
C TRP A 382 -2.00 4.68 0.20
N PHE A 383 -0.73 4.69 -0.19
CA PHE A 383 -0.36 4.91 -1.59
C PHE A 383 -0.87 3.76 -2.49
N GLY A 384 -0.78 2.51 -2.03
CA GLY A 384 -1.34 1.36 -2.76
C GLY A 384 -2.83 1.53 -3.07
N GLN A 385 -3.62 1.98 -2.08
CA GLN A 385 -5.05 2.27 -2.26
C GLN A 385 -5.29 3.48 -3.16
N ALA A 386 -4.51 4.56 -3.01
CA ALA A 386 -4.64 5.71 -3.92
C ALA A 386 -4.32 5.34 -5.38
N PHE A 387 -3.30 4.50 -5.62
CA PHE A 387 -2.95 4.02 -6.96
C PHE A 387 -3.93 2.98 -7.52
N PHE A 388 -4.76 2.35 -6.70
CA PHE A 388 -5.93 1.61 -7.18
C PHE A 388 -6.91 2.58 -7.87
N TYR A 389 -7.25 3.69 -7.22
CA TYR A 389 -8.17 4.69 -7.77
C TYR A 389 -7.55 5.52 -8.90
N PHE A 390 -6.27 5.89 -8.85
CA PHE A 390 -5.62 6.64 -9.95
C PHE A 390 -5.64 5.91 -11.30
N GLN A 391 -5.89 4.60 -11.34
CA GLN A 391 -6.07 3.83 -12.58
C GLN A 391 -7.47 4.01 -13.21
N GLY A 392 -8.38 4.72 -12.55
CA GLY A 392 -9.79 4.84 -12.97
C GLY A 392 -10.70 3.78 -12.36
N ASN A 393 -10.20 2.91 -11.47
CA ASN A 393 -11.05 1.96 -10.76
C ASN A 393 -11.99 2.70 -9.79
N SER A 394 -13.12 2.07 -9.47
CA SER A 394 -14.06 2.54 -8.47
C SER A 394 -14.61 1.36 -7.66
N ASN A 395 -15.48 1.63 -6.69
CA ASN A 395 -16.17 0.57 -5.95
C ASN A 395 -17.34 -0.04 -6.73
N ASN A 396 -17.58 0.39 -7.98
CA ASN A 396 -18.57 -0.19 -8.88
C ASN A 396 -17.95 -1.33 -9.70
N ILE A 397 -18.69 -2.45 -9.82
CA ILE A 397 -18.28 -3.60 -10.61
C ILE A 397 -18.11 -3.27 -12.11
N ALA A 398 -18.81 -2.24 -12.60
CA ALA A 398 -18.69 -1.78 -13.99
C ALA A 398 -17.29 -1.27 -14.36
N THR A 399 -16.46 -0.91 -13.37
CA THR A 399 -15.09 -0.45 -13.61
C THR A 399 -14.06 -1.57 -13.70
N VAL A 400 -14.44 -2.84 -13.45
CA VAL A 400 -13.53 -3.98 -13.61
C VAL A 400 -13.28 -4.24 -15.10
N ASP A 401 -12.02 -4.10 -15.53
CA ASP A 401 -11.62 -4.38 -16.91
C ASP A 401 -11.43 -5.88 -17.16
N VAL A 402 -12.52 -6.58 -17.44
CA VAL A 402 -12.50 -8.03 -17.77
C VAL A 402 -11.68 -8.31 -19.03
N SER A 403 -11.50 -7.35 -19.93
CA SER A 403 -10.71 -7.54 -21.16
C SER A 403 -9.23 -7.84 -20.87
N ALA A 404 -8.71 -7.37 -19.73
CA ALA A 404 -7.36 -7.69 -19.28
C ALA A 404 -7.18 -9.20 -19.00
N GLY A 405 -8.26 -9.90 -18.62
CA GLY A 405 -8.27 -11.35 -18.42
C GLY A 405 -7.99 -12.17 -19.68
N PHE A 406 -8.24 -11.61 -20.85
CA PHE A 406 -8.16 -12.31 -22.13
C PHE A 406 -6.87 -12.03 -22.91
N VAL A 407 -5.95 -11.25 -22.35
CA VAL A 407 -4.68 -10.91 -23.02
C VAL A 407 -3.87 -12.18 -23.27
N GLY A 408 -3.65 -12.51 -24.55
CA GLY A 408 -2.87 -13.69 -24.96
C GLY A 408 -3.60 -15.04 -24.92
N LEU A 409 -4.92 -15.05 -24.67
CA LEU A 409 -5.75 -16.25 -24.70
C LEU A 409 -6.53 -16.38 -26.02
N GLU A 410 -6.56 -17.59 -26.62
CA GLU A 410 -7.38 -17.88 -27.81
C GLU A 410 -8.80 -18.29 -27.43
N HIS A 411 -8.93 -19.01 -26.33
CA HIS A 411 -10.19 -19.51 -25.78
C HIS A 411 -10.29 -19.13 -24.31
N TYR A 412 -11.52 -19.02 -23.81
CA TYR A 412 -11.76 -18.76 -22.39
C TYR A 412 -11.23 -19.91 -21.55
N VAL A 413 -10.32 -19.59 -20.65
CA VAL A 413 -9.87 -20.47 -19.58
C VAL A 413 -10.07 -19.72 -18.28
N GLU A 414 -10.89 -20.26 -17.39
CA GLU A 414 -11.38 -19.57 -16.20
C GLU A 414 -10.24 -19.11 -15.28
N VAL A 415 -9.31 -20.00 -14.93
CA VAL A 415 -8.25 -19.70 -13.94
C VAL A 415 -7.30 -18.59 -14.41
N PRO A 416 -6.70 -18.65 -15.62
CA PRO A 416 -5.87 -17.55 -16.11
C PRO A 416 -6.64 -16.25 -16.30
N ALA A 417 -7.88 -16.30 -16.79
CA ALA A 417 -8.68 -15.10 -17.00
C ALA A 417 -9.02 -14.40 -15.67
N ALA A 418 -9.39 -15.16 -14.64
CA ALA A 418 -9.64 -14.65 -13.30
C ALA A 418 -8.37 -14.06 -12.66
N PHE A 419 -7.22 -14.76 -12.78
CA PHE A 419 -5.95 -14.28 -12.26
C PHE A 419 -5.50 -12.97 -12.93
N LEU A 420 -5.54 -12.90 -14.26
CA LEU A 420 -5.11 -11.71 -15.01
C LEU A 420 -6.04 -10.52 -14.76
N THR A 421 -7.35 -10.75 -14.71
CA THR A 421 -8.32 -9.68 -14.37
C THR A 421 -8.07 -9.16 -12.96
N THR A 422 -7.92 -10.05 -11.99
CA THR A 422 -7.60 -9.69 -10.60
C THR A 422 -6.30 -8.89 -10.54
N PHE A 423 -5.25 -9.38 -11.19
CA PHE A 423 -3.95 -8.72 -11.16
C PHE A 423 -4.06 -7.32 -11.78
N ALA A 424 -4.74 -7.18 -12.93
CA ALA A 424 -4.97 -5.90 -13.59
C ALA A 424 -5.76 -4.90 -12.72
N THR A 425 -6.78 -5.37 -11.99
CA THR A 425 -7.58 -4.52 -11.09
C THR A 425 -6.78 -4.08 -9.86
N TYR A 426 -5.95 -4.95 -9.27
CA TYR A 426 -5.21 -4.68 -8.03
C TYR A 426 -3.72 -4.39 -8.25
N VAL A 427 -3.31 -3.95 -9.45
CA VAL A 427 -1.90 -3.60 -9.75
C VAL A 427 -1.32 -2.64 -8.72
N GLY A 428 -2.09 -1.62 -8.30
CA GLY A 428 -1.64 -0.60 -7.34
C GLY A 428 -1.21 -1.22 -6.02
N PRO A 429 -2.14 -1.82 -5.24
CA PRO A 429 -1.82 -2.47 -3.98
C PRO A 429 -0.72 -3.54 -4.09
N ILE A 430 -0.72 -4.35 -5.15
CA ILE A 430 0.28 -5.41 -5.36
C ILE A 430 1.69 -4.85 -5.58
N LEU A 431 1.84 -3.82 -6.44
CA LEU A 431 3.14 -3.20 -6.69
C LEU A 431 3.67 -2.47 -5.46
N TRP A 432 2.81 -1.80 -4.70
CA TRP A 432 3.21 -1.12 -3.46
C TRP A 432 3.57 -2.09 -2.34
N ALA A 433 2.86 -3.21 -2.20
CA ALA A 433 3.20 -4.26 -1.24
C ALA A 433 4.53 -4.96 -1.61
N SER A 434 4.76 -5.27 -2.89
CA SER A 434 6.04 -5.85 -3.33
C SER A 434 7.21 -4.87 -3.14
N HIS A 435 6.99 -3.57 -3.34
CA HIS A 435 7.97 -2.54 -3.02
C HIS A 435 8.26 -2.45 -1.51
N LEU A 436 7.25 -2.58 -0.65
CA LEU A 436 7.43 -2.58 0.81
C LEU A 436 8.35 -3.71 1.28
N VAL A 437 8.17 -4.93 0.75
CA VAL A 437 9.06 -6.07 1.09
C VAL A 437 10.50 -5.79 0.64
N ASN A 438 10.66 -5.25 -0.57
CA ASN A 438 11.96 -4.86 -1.11
C ASN A 438 12.65 -3.81 -0.23
N TYR A 439 11.93 -2.75 0.13
CA TYR A 439 12.43 -1.65 0.95
C TYR A 439 12.84 -2.12 2.35
N LEU A 440 11.96 -2.85 3.04
CA LEU A 440 12.26 -3.35 4.39
C LEU A 440 13.39 -4.38 4.38
N SER A 441 13.49 -5.20 3.34
CA SER A 441 14.58 -6.17 3.18
C SER A 441 15.92 -5.51 2.84
N SER A 442 15.93 -4.30 2.26
CA SER A 442 17.17 -3.56 2.01
C SER A 442 17.67 -2.79 3.23
N GLU A 443 16.74 -2.27 4.04
CA GLU A 443 17.07 -1.37 5.15
C GLU A 443 17.21 -2.07 6.50
N SER A 444 16.41 -3.10 6.74
CA SER A 444 16.43 -3.80 8.01
C SER A 444 17.23 -5.09 7.92
N SER A 445 18.41 -5.09 8.52
CA SER A 445 19.12 -6.34 8.87
C SER A 445 18.38 -7.15 9.95
N SER A 446 17.31 -6.61 10.54
CA SER A 446 16.54 -7.22 11.62
C SER A 446 15.29 -7.94 11.09
N HIS A 447 15.28 -9.27 11.23
CA HIS A 447 14.14 -10.17 10.95
C HIS A 447 12.80 -9.66 11.50
N SER A 448 12.84 -9.03 12.68
CA SER A 448 11.65 -8.50 13.33
C SER A 448 10.88 -7.45 12.52
N ALA A 449 11.52 -6.78 11.54
CA ALA A 449 10.87 -5.74 10.74
C ALA A 449 9.82 -6.31 9.77
N LEU A 450 10.13 -7.35 9.00
CA LEU A 450 9.18 -7.95 8.05
C LEU A 450 7.98 -8.55 8.78
N ARG A 451 8.21 -9.22 9.91
CA ARG A 451 7.13 -9.75 10.76
C ARG A 451 6.23 -8.65 11.31
N ARG A 452 6.81 -7.56 11.83
CA ARG A 452 6.04 -6.39 12.30
C ARG A 452 5.26 -5.73 11.17
N ALA A 453 5.87 -5.60 9.99
CA ALA A 453 5.20 -5.04 8.81
C ALA A 453 4.05 -5.94 8.34
N CYS A 454 4.26 -7.26 8.29
CA CYS A 454 3.21 -8.22 7.94
C CYS A 454 2.01 -8.12 8.89
N PHE A 455 2.28 -8.09 10.20
CA PHE A 455 1.23 -7.93 11.21
C PHE A 455 0.51 -6.59 11.09
N CYS A 456 1.25 -5.50 10.90
CA CYS A 456 0.71 -4.16 10.71
C CYS A 456 -0.16 -4.06 9.42
N TYR A 457 0.33 -4.60 8.31
CA TYR A 457 -0.39 -4.65 7.04
C TYR A 457 -1.69 -5.46 7.17
N ALA A 458 -1.62 -6.63 7.81
CA ALA A 458 -2.79 -7.46 8.09
C ALA A 458 -3.83 -6.71 8.94
N LEU A 459 -3.42 -6.01 10.00
CA LEU A 459 -4.32 -5.22 10.85
C LEU A 459 -5.00 -4.08 10.09
N ILE A 460 -4.23 -3.32 9.30
CA ILE A 460 -4.74 -2.18 8.54
C ILE A 460 -5.78 -2.62 7.50
N CYS A 461 -5.65 -3.82 6.93
CA CYS A 461 -6.64 -4.36 6.00
C CYS A 461 -7.83 -4.97 6.74
N SER A 462 -7.60 -5.74 7.81
CA SER A 462 -8.66 -6.52 8.47
C SER A 462 -9.60 -5.69 9.34
N ILE A 463 -9.14 -4.58 9.95
CA ILE A 463 -10.01 -3.72 10.77
C ILE A 463 -11.12 -3.06 9.94
N PRO A 464 -10.82 -2.33 8.83
CA PRO A 464 -11.86 -1.73 7.99
C PRO A 464 -12.83 -2.77 7.45
N VAL A 465 -12.33 -3.93 6.98
CA VAL A 465 -13.21 -4.98 6.43
C VAL A 465 -14.11 -5.57 7.50
N SER A 466 -13.61 -5.80 8.71
CA SER A 466 -14.43 -6.31 9.82
C SER A 466 -15.55 -5.34 10.18
N VAL A 467 -15.23 -4.04 10.29
CA VAL A 467 -16.24 -3.00 10.54
C VAL A 467 -17.20 -2.92 9.37
N TYR A 468 -16.71 -3.00 8.14
CA TYR A 468 -17.52 -2.96 6.93
C TYR A 468 -18.53 -4.11 6.87
N ILE A 469 -18.11 -5.33 7.19
CA ILE A 469 -19.01 -6.50 7.24
C ILE A 469 -20.12 -6.27 8.29
N ILE A 470 -19.78 -5.73 9.46
CA ILE A 470 -20.78 -5.39 10.49
C ILE A 470 -21.76 -4.33 9.97
N LEU A 471 -21.26 -3.28 9.32
CA LEU A 471 -22.07 -2.20 8.75
C LEU A 471 -22.98 -2.67 7.62
N VAL A 472 -22.47 -3.47 6.69
CA VAL A 472 -23.29 -4.04 5.60
C VAL A 472 -24.37 -4.96 6.15
N THR A 473 -24.04 -5.72 7.21
CA THR A 473 -25.01 -6.61 7.88
C THR A 473 -26.09 -5.81 8.61
N SER A 474 -25.73 -4.72 9.30
CA SER A 474 -26.69 -3.86 10.00
C SER A 474 -27.55 -3.05 9.03
N LEU A 475 -26.97 -2.59 7.93
CA LEU A 475 -27.62 -1.81 6.86
C LEU A 475 -28.21 -2.70 5.75
N ARG A 476 -28.49 -3.98 6.02
CA ARG A 476 -28.98 -4.94 5.00
C ARG A 476 -30.26 -4.51 4.26
N TYR A 477 -31.10 -3.68 4.89
CA TYR A 477 -32.33 -3.13 4.30
C TYR A 477 -32.17 -1.70 3.78
N HIS A 478 -30.95 -1.18 3.78
CA HIS A 478 -30.67 0.14 3.24
C HIS A 478 -30.87 0.15 1.73
N LEU A 479 -31.44 1.23 1.20
CA LEU A 479 -31.83 1.38 -0.20
C LEU A 479 -30.68 1.09 -1.18
N PHE A 480 -29.44 1.39 -0.77
CA PHE A 480 -28.23 1.23 -1.59
C PHE A 480 -27.46 -0.09 -1.36
N ILE A 481 -28.08 -1.09 -0.69
CA ILE A 481 -27.40 -2.36 -0.35
C ILE A 481 -26.85 -3.08 -1.59
N TRP A 482 -27.60 -3.11 -2.68
CA TRP A 482 -27.21 -3.82 -3.91
C TRP A 482 -26.36 -2.99 -4.87
N SER A 483 -26.50 -1.67 -4.87
CA SER A 483 -25.82 -0.78 -5.81
C SER A 483 -24.49 -0.24 -5.31
N VAL A 484 -24.31 -0.08 -3.99
CA VAL A 484 -23.11 0.50 -3.39
C VAL A 484 -22.43 -0.47 -2.44
N PHE A 485 -23.16 -1.04 -1.48
CA PHE A 485 -22.55 -1.84 -0.42
C PHE A 485 -22.09 -3.23 -0.91
N SER A 486 -22.92 -3.95 -1.65
CA SER A 486 -22.60 -5.29 -2.15
C SER A 486 -21.41 -5.30 -3.13
N PRO A 487 -21.33 -4.40 -4.15
CA PRO A 487 -20.15 -4.31 -5.02
C PRO A 487 -18.86 -4.04 -4.25
N LYS A 488 -18.88 -3.10 -3.30
CA LYS A 488 -17.73 -2.82 -2.43
C LYS A 488 -17.36 -4.03 -1.59
N LEU A 489 -18.32 -4.77 -1.04
CA LEU A 489 -18.04 -6.00 -0.28
C LEU A 489 -17.31 -7.04 -1.12
N LEU A 490 -17.64 -7.17 -2.42
CA LEU A 490 -16.91 -8.06 -3.34
C LEU A 490 -15.46 -7.58 -3.55
N TYR A 491 -15.24 -6.27 -3.74
CA TYR A 491 -13.90 -5.71 -3.82
C TYR A 491 -13.10 -5.95 -2.53
N GLU A 492 -13.70 -5.78 -1.36
CA GLU A 492 -13.04 -6.04 -0.07
C GLU A 492 -12.75 -7.53 0.13
N GLY A 493 -13.66 -8.42 -0.28
CA GLY A 493 -13.44 -9.87 -0.24
C GLY A 493 -12.23 -10.29 -1.08
N MET A 494 -12.12 -9.75 -2.30
CA MET A 494 -10.97 -10.04 -3.15
C MET A 494 -9.69 -9.37 -2.63
N HIS A 495 -9.80 -8.17 -2.08
CA HIS A 495 -8.67 -7.47 -1.44
C HIS A 495 -8.12 -8.26 -0.24
N LEU A 496 -8.98 -8.89 0.57
CA LEU A 496 -8.58 -9.79 1.65
C LEU A 496 -7.83 -11.02 1.13
N PHE A 497 -8.31 -11.64 0.03
CA PHE A 497 -7.62 -12.79 -0.57
C PHE A 497 -6.21 -12.42 -1.04
N ILE A 498 -6.06 -11.27 -1.71
CA ILE A 498 -4.76 -10.74 -2.14
C ILE A 498 -3.89 -10.43 -0.93
N THR A 499 -4.45 -9.78 0.10
CA THR A 499 -3.75 -9.48 1.34
C THR A 499 -3.26 -10.75 2.04
N ALA A 500 -4.06 -11.81 2.06
CA ALA A 500 -3.66 -13.10 2.62
C ALA A 500 -2.48 -13.71 1.84
N ALA A 501 -2.54 -13.70 0.50
CA ALA A 501 -1.44 -14.15 -0.34
C ALA A 501 -0.15 -13.34 -0.11
N LEU A 502 -0.27 -12.02 0.02
CA LEU A 502 0.84 -11.14 0.37
C LEU A 502 1.40 -11.44 1.77
N CYS A 503 0.56 -11.64 2.78
CA CYS A 503 1.01 -12.00 4.12
C CYS A 503 1.72 -13.37 4.15
N ILE A 504 1.27 -14.35 3.35
CA ILE A 504 1.98 -15.63 3.15
C ILE A 504 3.36 -15.37 2.54
N PHE A 505 3.44 -14.48 1.54
CA PHE A 505 4.73 -14.09 0.97
C PHE A 505 5.64 -13.41 2.01
N PHE A 506 5.14 -12.46 2.80
CA PHE A 506 5.90 -11.78 3.86
C PHE A 506 6.43 -12.77 4.92
N THR A 507 5.60 -13.73 5.34
CA THR A 507 5.98 -14.75 6.32
C THR A 507 6.99 -15.74 5.74
N ALA A 508 6.83 -16.17 4.48
CA ALA A 508 7.83 -16.96 3.78
C ALA A 508 9.18 -16.23 3.71
N MET A 509 9.17 -14.90 3.55
CA MET A 509 10.39 -14.09 3.56
C MET A 509 11.01 -13.95 4.96
N ASP A 510 10.21 -14.02 6.03
CA ASP A 510 10.68 -13.97 7.42
C ASP A 510 11.33 -15.29 7.87
N GLN A 511 10.74 -16.45 7.52
CA GLN A 511 11.18 -17.78 7.98
C GLN A 511 12.58 -18.23 7.52
N THR A 512 13.21 -17.48 6.61
CA THR A 512 14.48 -17.78 5.93
C THR A 512 15.74 -17.88 6.82
N LYS A 513 15.63 -17.88 8.16
CA LYS A 513 16.76 -18.12 9.08
C LYS A 513 16.48 -19.00 10.31
N LEU A 514 15.26 -19.50 10.51
CA LEU A 514 14.97 -20.43 11.62
C LEU A 514 15.46 -21.87 11.34
N THR A 515 15.87 -22.16 10.10
CA THR A 515 16.45 -23.44 9.66
C THR A 515 17.98 -23.38 9.64
N LYS A 516 18.59 -22.96 10.76
CA LYS A 516 19.96 -23.37 11.07
C LYS A 516 19.88 -24.29 12.29
N PRO A 517 20.34 -25.55 12.19
CA PRO A 517 20.45 -26.44 13.35
C PRO A 517 21.41 -25.89 14.40
#